data_AF-A0A5B7GX49-F1
#
_entry.id   AF-A0A5B7GX49-F1
#
_cell.length_a   1.000
_cell.length_b   1.000
_cell.length_c   1.000
_cell.angle_alpha   90.00
_cell.angle_beta   90.00
_cell.angle_gamma   90.00
#
_symmetry.space_group_name_H-M   'P 1'
#
loop_
_entity.id
_entity.type
_entity.pdbx_description
1 polymer ?
#
loop_
_entity_poly.entity_id
_entity_poly.type
_entity_poly.pdbx_seq_one_letter_code
_entity_poly.pdbx_strand_id
1 'polypeptide(L)'
;MLLYRLEALYIRANYWSSSFEARLFNVSLDVPAKQGERHSLRQALSIELCQCPVNYEGSSCEDCAPGYYRAQRGPYGGYCVPCQCNGHSDICDRETGRCLVGTVIYCD
;
A
#
# COMPACT_ATOMS: atom_id res chain seq x y z
N MET A 1 11.32 -2.68 -8.70
CA MET A 1 11.36 -2.79 -7.22
C MET A 1 10.51 -1.64 -6.72
N LEU A 2 9.34 -1.93 -6.16
CA LEU A 2 8.35 -0.95 -5.72
C LEU A 2 8.42 -0.84 -4.20
N LEU A 3 8.46 0.38 -3.67
CA LEU A 3 8.30 0.61 -2.23
C LEU A 3 6.80 0.70 -1.93
N TYR A 4 6.23 -0.34 -1.33
CA TYR A 4 4.84 -0.37 -0.90
C TYR A 4 4.78 -0.69 0.59
N ARG A 5 3.74 -0.18 1.27
CA ARG A 5 3.44 -0.49 2.68
C ARG A 5 4.65 -0.27 3.63
N LEU A 6 5.24 0.92 3.59
CA LEU A 6 6.35 1.31 4.47
C LEU A 6 5.90 1.34 5.93
N GLU A 7 6.31 0.37 6.74
CA GLU A 7 5.96 0.28 8.16
C GLU A 7 6.88 1.14 9.06
N ALA A 8 8.16 1.23 8.71
CA ALA A 8 9.14 1.97 9.50
C ALA A 8 10.30 2.50 8.65
N LEU A 9 10.78 3.70 9.00
CA LEU A 9 12.01 4.30 8.48
C LEU A 9 13.03 4.40 9.62
N TYR A 10 14.06 3.57 9.57
CA TYR A 10 15.10 3.57 10.59
C TYR A 10 16.25 4.49 10.20
N ILE A 11 16.44 5.57 10.96
CA ILE A 11 17.57 6.49 10.80
C ILE A 11 18.58 6.19 11.90
N ARG A 12 19.78 5.77 11.52
CA ARG A 12 20.87 5.58 12.49
C ARG A 12 21.47 6.94 12.87
N ALA A 13 21.40 7.28 14.15
CA ALA A 13 21.87 8.57 14.67
C ALA A 13 23.39 8.62 14.95
N ASN A 14 23.99 7.51 15.40
CA ASN A 14 25.41 7.42 15.75
C ASN A 14 25.99 6.01 15.54
N TYR A 15 27.30 5.93 15.40
CA TYR A 15 28.06 4.67 15.31
C TYR A 15 28.95 4.42 16.53
N TRP A 16 29.25 5.45 17.33
CA TRP A 16 30.24 5.44 18.40
C TRP A 16 29.69 6.05 19.70
N SER A 17 30.22 5.59 20.84
CA SER A 17 29.69 5.86 22.18
C SER A 17 30.32 7.06 22.92
N SER A 18 31.43 7.64 22.41
CA SER A 18 32.03 8.82 23.04
C SER A 18 31.30 10.10 22.63
N SER A 19 30.18 10.35 23.31
CA SER A 19 29.47 11.62 23.47
C SER A 19 29.37 12.51 22.23
N PHE A 20 28.35 12.27 21.41
CA PHE A 20 27.84 13.23 20.42
C PHE A 20 26.32 13.27 20.53
N GLU A 21 25.74 14.47 20.64
CA GLU A 21 24.29 14.67 20.66
C GLU A 21 23.77 14.72 19.22
N ALA A 22 22.98 13.72 18.81
CA ALA A 22 22.32 13.69 17.52
C ALA A 22 20.86 14.11 17.66
N ARG A 23 20.46 15.15 16.91
CA ARG A 23 19.09 15.65 16.87
C ARG A 23 18.55 15.58 15.46
N LEU A 24 17.36 15.01 15.32
CA LEU A 24 16.59 15.02 14.09
C LEU A 24 15.56 16.15 14.15
N PHE A 25 15.56 17.04 13.16
CA PHE A 25 14.63 18.16 13.10
C PHE A 25 14.15 18.39 11.65
N ASN A 26 12.98 19.01 11.48
CA ASN A 26 12.37 19.32 10.18
C ASN A 26 12.22 18.11 9.23
N VAL A 27 11.81 16.95 9.75
CA VAL A 27 11.50 15.78 8.92
C VAL A 27 10.16 16.00 8.23
N SER A 28 10.16 15.87 6.91
CA SER A 28 8.95 15.86 6.09
C SER A 28 9.02 14.74 5.06
N LEU A 29 7.87 14.16 4.75
CA LEU A 29 7.70 13.21 3.65
C LEU A 29 6.69 13.79 2.67
N ASP A 30 7.09 13.93 1.41
CA ASP A 30 6.19 14.40 0.36
C ASP A 30 5.34 13.21 -0.13
N VAL A 31 4.04 13.48 -0.36
CA VAL A 31 3.04 12.48 -0.77
C VAL A 31 2.40 12.86 -2.10
N PRO A 32 1.68 11.93 -2.76
CA PRO A 32 0.92 12.24 -3.95
C PRO A 32 -0.10 13.36 -3.77
N ALA A 33 -0.22 14.19 -4.81
CA ALA A 33 -1.32 15.13 -4.96
C ALA A 33 -2.65 14.36 -4.93
N LYS A 34 -3.56 14.70 -4.03
CA LYS A 34 -4.96 14.25 -4.17
C LYS A 34 -5.63 15.09 -5.27
N GLN A 35 -6.36 14.46 -6.18
CA GLN A 35 -7.14 15.18 -7.19
C GLN A 35 -8.09 16.15 -6.48
N GLY A 36 -7.98 17.45 -6.79
CA GLY A 36 -8.82 18.51 -6.22
C GLY A 36 -8.10 19.49 -5.30
N GLU A 37 -6.91 19.16 -4.80
CA GLU A 37 -6.12 20.09 -3.98
C GLU A 37 -5.23 20.96 -4.88
N ARG A 38 -5.71 22.17 -5.17
CA ARG A 38 -4.88 23.21 -5.77
C ARG A 38 -3.85 23.68 -4.74
N HIS A 39 -2.57 23.49 -5.09
CA HIS A 39 -1.43 24.23 -4.55
C HIS A 39 -0.89 23.73 -3.18
N SER A 40 -0.10 22.65 -3.20
CA SER A 40 0.91 22.41 -2.17
C SER A 40 2.31 22.41 -2.80
N LEU A 41 3.20 23.26 -2.28
CA LEU A 41 4.60 23.43 -2.75
C LEU A 41 5.50 22.20 -2.47
N ARG A 42 4.91 21.11 -1.97
CA ARG A 42 5.59 19.88 -1.53
C ARG A 42 4.81 18.66 -2.00
N GLN A 43 4.78 18.47 -3.31
CA GLN A 43 4.28 17.25 -3.94
C GLN A 43 5.45 16.40 -4.40
N ALA A 44 5.36 15.11 -4.13
CA ALA A 44 6.26 14.17 -4.78
C ALA A 44 5.98 14.21 -6.29
N LEU A 45 7.00 14.46 -7.11
CA LEU A 45 6.86 14.47 -8.57
C LEU A 45 7.17 13.10 -9.19
N SER A 46 7.87 12.24 -8.45
CA SER A 46 8.24 10.88 -8.86
C SER A 46 7.35 9.87 -8.15
N ILE A 47 6.09 9.82 -8.56
CA ILE A 47 5.11 8.85 -8.07
C ILE A 47 4.79 7.91 -9.21
N GLU A 48 4.75 6.61 -8.94
CA GLU A 48 4.17 5.65 -9.87
C GLU A 48 2.65 5.70 -9.75
N LEU A 49 1.99 6.11 -10.83
CA LEU A 49 0.54 6.00 -11.01
C LEU A 49 0.28 5.08 -12.21
N CYS A 50 0.01 3.82 -11.91
CA CYS A 50 -0.21 2.78 -12.90
C CYS A 50 -1.69 2.68 -13.28
N GLN A 51 -1.95 2.36 -14.54
CA GLN A 51 -3.25 1.86 -14.96
C GLN A 51 -3.32 0.37 -14.63
N CYS A 52 -4.09 0.01 -13.62
CA CYS A 52 -4.14 -1.36 -13.13
C CYS A 52 -5.04 -2.25 -13.98
N PRO A 53 -4.66 -3.52 -14.20
CA PRO A 53 -5.59 -4.55 -14.64
C PRO A 53 -6.74 -4.69 -13.63
N VAL A 54 -7.86 -5.28 -14.08
CA VAL A 54 -9.11 -5.37 -13.30
C VAL A 54 -8.96 -6.03 -11.92
N ASN A 55 -7.96 -6.89 -11.73
CA ASN A 55 -7.73 -7.64 -10.50
C ASN A 55 -6.75 -6.97 -9.52
N TYR A 56 -6.19 -5.81 -9.87
CA TYR A 56 -5.27 -5.05 -9.02
C TYR A 56 -5.77 -3.62 -8.80
N GLU A 57 -5.36 -3.03 -7.69
CA GLU A 57 -5.59 -1.62 -7.37
C GLU A 57 -4.41 -1.03 -6.58
N GLY A 58 -4.50 0.25 -6.23
CA GLY A 58 -3.40 1.03 -5.66
C GLY A 58 -2.70 1.88 -6.71
N SER A 59 -1.85 2.82 -6.27
CA SER A 59 -1.15 3.70 -7.21
C SER A 59 -0.12 2.95 -8.05
N SER A 60 0.41 1.83 -7.55
CA SER A 60 1.39 0.97 -8.22
C SER A 60 0.85 -0.44 -8.52
N CYS A 61 -0.48 -0.64 -8.48
CA CYS A 61 -1.12 -1.96 -8.62
C CYS A 61 -0.61 -3.00 -7.61
N GLU A 62 -0.28 -2.53 -6.42
CA GLU A 62 0.33 -3.31 -5.34
C GLU A 62 -0.68 -4.20 -4.60
N ASP A 63 -1.95 -3.77 -4.55
CA ASP A 63 -3.02 -4.42 -3.81
C ASP A 63 -3.97 -5.18 -4.76
N CYS A 64 -4.66 -6.19 -4.23
CA CYS A 64 -5.72 -6.87 -4.98
C CYS A 64 -7.01 -6.06 -4.92
N ALA A 65 -7.64 -5.89 -6.09
CA ALA A 65 -8.93 -5.24 -6.20
C ALA A 65 -10.02 -6.00 -5.40
N PRO A 66 -11.13 -5.35 -5.00
CA PRO A 66 -12.24 -6.03 -4.33
C PRO A 66 -12.70 -7.29 -5.10
N GLY A 67 -12.87 -8.39 -4.37
CA GLY A 67 -13.22 -9.70 -4.95
C GLY A 67 -12.02 -10.52 -5.45
N TYR A 68 -10.80 -10.04 -5.22
CA TYR A 68 -9.55 -10.77 -5.50
C TYR A 68 -8.68 -10.87 -4.24
N TYR A 69 -7.87 -11.92 -4.16
CA TYR A 69 -6.87 -12.10 -3.10
C TYR A 69 -5.52 -12.54 -3.67
N ARG A 70 -4.45 -12.28 -2.93
CA ARG A 70 -3.08 -12.59 -3.33
C ARG A 70 -2.78 -14.06 -3.08
N ALA A 71 -2.81 -14.86 -4.14
CA ALA A 71 -2.30 -16.22 -4.08
C ALA A 71 -0.76 -16.17 -4.06
N GLN A 72 -0.10 -16.81 -3.09
CA GLN A 72 1.37 -16.89 -2.96
C GLN A 72 2.04 -17.75 -4.05
N ARG A 73 1.52 -17.71 -5.27
CA ARG A 73 2.03 -18.40 -6.45
C ARG A 73 2.41 -17.33 -7.47
N GLY A 74 3.65 -17.37 -7.95
CA GLY A 74 4.14 -16.45 -8.97
C GLY A 74 5.20 -15.47 -8.47
N PRO A 75 5.71 -14.62 -9.37
CA PRO A 75 6.72 -13.61 -9.06
C PRO A 75 6.16 -12.50 -8.16
N TYR A 76 7.04 -11.73 -7.52
CA TYR A 76 6.70 -10.51 -6.75
C TYR A 76 5.62 -10.70 -5.68
N GLY A 77 5.67 -11.81 -4.94
CA GLY A 77 4.74 -12.08 -3.85
C GLY A 77 3.38 -12.63 -4.28
N GLY A 78 3.20 -12.95 -5.56
CA GLY A 78 2.04 -13.70 -6.04
C GLY A 78 1.05 -12.94 -6.90
N TYR A 79 0.05 -13.64 -7.44
CA TYR A 79 -0.99 -13.09 -8.31
C TYR A 79 -2.29 -12.80 -7.56
N CYS A 80 -2.98 -11.71 -7.92
CA CYS A 80 -4.35 -11.47 -7.49
C CYS A 80 -5.31 -12.36 -8.28
N VAL A 81 -5.96 -13.30 -7.60
CA VAL A 81 -6.90 -14.26 -8.19
C VAL A 81 -8.30 -14.10 -7.57
N PRO A 82 -9.39 -14.46 -8.28
CA PRO A 82 -10.74 -14.29 -7.78
C PRO A 82 -10.99 -15.02 -6.45
N CYS A 83 -11.79 -14.41 -5.58
CA CYS A 83 -12.31 -15.07 -4.38
C CYS A 83 -13.12 -16.32 -4.74
N GLN A 84 -12.87 -17.43 -4.03
CA GLN A 84 -13.53 -18.72 -4.27
C GLN A 84 -14.50 -19.06 -3.13
N CYS A 85 -15.47 -18.18 -2.92
CA CYS A 85 -16.44 -18.31 -1.83
C CYS A 85 -17.67 -19.14 -2.17
N ASN A 86 -17.62 -19.90 -3.26
CA ASN A 86 -18.69 -20.83 -3.69
C ASN A 86 -20.09 -20.20 -3.74
N GLY A 87 -20.18 -18.92 -4.12
CA GLY A 87 -21.45 -18.18 -4.19
C GLY A 87 -22.00 -17.66 -2.86
N HIS A 88 -21.29 -17.86 -1.74
CA HIS A 88 -21.69 -17.33 -0.43
C HIS A 88 -21.22 -15.88 -0.19
N SER A 89 -20.22 -15.42 -0.94
CA SER A 89 -19.71 -14.06 -0.91
C SER A 89 -18.99 -13.75 -2.22
N ASP A 90 -18.96 -12.49 -2.59
CA ASP A 90 -18.15 -11.92 -3.65
C ASP A 90 -16.87 -11.27 -3.13
N ILE A 91 -16.72 -11.12 -1.80
CA ILE A 91 -15.60 -10.44 -1.14
C ILE A 91 -14.87 -11.42 -0.20
N CYS A 92 -13.54 -11.39 -0.26
CA CYS A 92 -12.66 -12.11 0.65
C CYS A 92 -11.53 -11.20 1.14
N ASP A 93 -10.90 -11.61 2.23
CA ASP A 93 -9.68 -10.97 2.73
C ASP A 93 -8.57 -11.04 1.67
N ARG A 94 -7.97 -9.89 1.36
CA ARG A 94 -7.09 -9.71 0.19
C ARG A 94 -5.76 -10.45 0.30
N GLU A 95 -5.34 -10.81 1.52
CA GLU A 95 -4.07 -11.52 1.76
C GLU A 95 -4.29 -13.02 1.97
N THR A 96 -5.37 -13.38 2.68
CA THR A 96 -5.62 -14.76 3.09
C THR A 96 -6.62 -15.50 2.21
N GLY A 97 -7.43 -14.78 1.41
CA GLY A 97 -8.52 -15.35 0.62
C GLY A 97 -9.72 -15.82 1.45
N ARG A 98 -9.75 -15.55 2.76
CA ARG A 98 -10.86 -15.94 3.64
C ARG A 98 -12.10 -15.13 3.30
N CYS A 99 -13.19 -15.82 2.97
CA CYS A 99 -14.46 -15.20 2.63
C CYS A 99 -14.99 -14.32 3.77
N LEU A 100 -15.42 -13.12 3.42
CA LEU A 100 -16.02 -12.18 4.34
C LEU A 100 -17.54 -12.23 4.18
N VAL A 101 -18.26 -12.28 5.29
CA VAL A 101 -19.72 -12.17 5.30
C VAL A 101 -20.05 -10.69 5.15
N GLY A 102 -20.92 -10.32 4.21
CA GLY A 102 -21.19 -8.94 3.83
C GLY A 102 -21.63 -8.04 4.98
N THR A 103 -20.66 -7.38 5.60
CA THR A 103 -20.82 -6.05 6.19
C THR A 103 -19.72 -5.19 5.61
N VAL A 104 -19.91 -4.78 4.35
CA VAL A 104 -19.26 -3.58 3.84
C VAL A 104 -19.82 -2.43 4.69
N ILE A 105 -19.09 -2.05 5.73
CA ILE A 105 -19.25 -0.70 6.28
C ILE A 105 -18.62 0.18 5.20
N TYR A 106 -19.45 0.69 4.29
CA TYR A 106 -19.06 1.86 3.52
C TYR A 106 -18.67 2.92 4.55
N CYS A 107 -17.43 3.40 4.50
CA CYS A 107 -17.09 4.62 5.22
C CYS A 107 -17.85 5.76 4.53
N ASP A 108 -18.94 6.19 5.15
CA ASP A 108 -19.43 7.57 5.03
C ASP A 108 -18.36 8.54 5.57
#